data_AF-A0A0B8ZI73-F1
#
_entry.id   AF-A0A0B8ZI73-F1
#
_cell.length_a   1.000
_cell.length_b   1.000
_cell.length_c   1.000
_cell.angle_alpha   90.00
_cell.angle_beta   90.00
_cell.angle_gamma   90.00
#
_symmetry.space_group_name_H-M   'P 1'
#
loop_
_entity.id
_entity.type
_entity.pdbx_description
1 polymer ?
#
loop_
_entity_poly.entity_id
_entity_poly.type
_entity_poly.pdbx_seq_one_letter_code
_entity_poly.pdbx_strand_id
1 'polypeptide(L)'
;MQPEQAAFRKLLGKFYHRPPGGESRVDVIFRLRALMDTVSLHYGGRLVMIVAHQVVVLCLRYVIENLSEEQVLAIDREGDVANCAVTEYRLDAAQGRDGKLVLARYDVTAPLTEQATRVTSAPDQIVAARG
;
A
#
# COMPACT_ATOMS: atom_id res chain seq x y z
N MET A 1 -12.41 -15.45 -15.13
CA MET A 1 -10.95 -15.62 -15.16
C MET A 1 -10.64 -16.75 -16.13
N GLN A 2 -9.78 -16.55 -17.13
CA GLN A 2 -9.34 -17.64 -18.01
C GLN A 2 -8.55 -18.68 -17.17
N PRO A 3 -8.73 -20.01 -17.40
CA PRO A 3 -8.11 -21.04 -16.55
C PRO A 3 -6.59 -20.91 -16.43
N GLU A 4 -5.95 -20.52 -17.54
CA GLU A 4 -4.51 -20.28 -17.62
C GLU A 4 -4.04 -19.17 -16.66
N GLN A 5 -4.82 -18.09 -16.51
CA GLN A 5 -4.52 -16.99 -15.58
C GLN A 5 -4.61 -17.42 -14.12
N ALA A 6 -5.55 -18.30 -13.78
CA ALA A 6 -5.65 -18.86 -12.45
C ALA A 6 -4.44 -19.77 -12.13
N ALA A 7 -3.98 -20.56 -13.12
CA ALA A 7 -2.78 -21.37 -13.00
C ALA A 7 -1.52 -20.52 -12.83
N PHE A 8 -1.35 -19.46 -13.64
CA PHE A 8 -0.23 -18.52 -13.50
C PHE A 8 -0.24 -17.81 -12.15
N ARG A 9 -1.40 -17.35 -11.66
CA ARG A 9 -1.49 -16.73 -10.33
C ARG A 9 -1.15 -17.70 -9.21
N LYS A 10 -1.52 -18.98 -9.35
CA LYS A 10 -1.16 -20.02 -8.38
C LYS A 10 0.34 -20.30 -8.37
N LEU A 11 0.99 -20.26 -9.54
CA LEU A 11 2.42 -20.50 -9.69
C LEU A 11 3.27 -19.32 -9.19
N LEU A 12 2.92 -18.10 -9.60
CA LEU A 12 3.70 -16.88 -9.34
C LEU A 12 3.36 -16.21 -8.01
N GLY A 13 2.23 -16.58 -7.40
CA GLY A 13 1.73 -15.93 -6.20
C GLY A 13 1.21 -14.51 -6.44
N LYS A 14 0.65 -13.90 -5.39
CA LYS A 14 0.05 -12.55 -5.47
C LYS A 14 1.07 -11.45 -5.76
N PHE A 15 2.34 -11.66 -5.45
CA PHE A 15 3.36 -10.62 -5.52
C PHE A 15 3.87 -10.41 -6.96
N TYR A 16 4.14 -11.50 -7.67
CA TYR A 16 4.73 -11.48 -9.01
C TYR A 16 3.71 -11.65 -10.15
N HIS A 17 2.49 -12.12 -9.86
CA HIS A 17 1.48 -12.26 -10.91
C HIS A 17 1.16 -10.90 -11.55
N ARG A 18 1.38 -10.81 -12.85
CA ARG A 18 1.01 -9.68 -13.69
C ARG A 18 -0.17 -10.09 -14.58
N PRO A 19 -1.38 -9.57 -14.37
CA PRO A 19 -2.51 -9.87 -15.25
C PRO A 19 -2.32 -9.26 -16.64
N PRO A 20 -2.98 -9.78 -17.69
CA PRO A 20 -2.91 -9.22 -19.03
C PRO A 20 -3.26 -7.73 -19.05
N GLY A 21 -2.35 -6.90 -19.57
CA GLY A 21 -2.53 -5.44 -19.62
C GLY A 21 -2.46 -4.71 -18.27
N GLY A 22 -2.19 -5.42 -17.17
CA GLY A 22 -2.07 -4.83 -15.84
C GLY A 22 -0.64 -4.84 -15.30
N GLU A 23 -0.54 -4.63 -13.99
CA GLU A 23 0.70 -4.50 -13.25
C GLU A 23 0.78 -5.57 -12.14
N SER A 24 1.99 -6.02 -11.86
CA SER A 24 2.33 -6.79 -10.65
C SER A 24 2.58 -5.85 -9.46
N ARG A 25 2.66 -6.38 -8.24
CA ARG A 25 3.09 -5.57 -7.08
C ARG A 25 4.51 -5.04 -7.25
N VAL A 26 5.37 -5.77 -7.98
CA VAL A 26 6.75 -5.34 -8.29
C VAL A 26 6.75 -4.09 -9.17
N ASP A 27 5.90 -4.05 -10.20
CA ASP A 27 5.76 -2.87 -11.09
C ASP A 27 5.30 -1.63 -10.28
N VAL A 28 4.33 -1.82 -9.37
CA VAL A 28 3.84 -0.77 -8.47
C VAL A 28 4.94 -0.30 -7.52
N ILE A 29 5.68 -1.21 -6.88
CA ILE A 29 6.81 -0.90 -5.99
C ILE A 29 7.87 -0.07 -6.72
N PHE A 30 8.18 -0.41 -7.96
CA PHE A 30 9.18 0.34 -8.73
C PHE A 30 8.78 1.81 -8.93
N ARG A 31 7.52 2.07 -9.32
CA ARG A 31 7.01 3.45 -9.45
C ARG A 31 6.93 4.17 -8.10
N LEU A 32 6.59 3.45 -7.03
CA LEU A 32 6.55 4.05 -5.69
C LEU A 32 7.93 4.43 -5.18
N ARG A 33 9.00 3.69 -5.52
CA ARG A 33 10.37 4.12 -5.19
C ARG A 33 10.71 5.47 -5.84
N ALA A 34 10.41 5.63 -7.13
CA ALA A 34 10.60 6.91 -7.82
C ALA A 34 9.75 8.05 -7.22
N LEU A 35 8.52 7.75 -6.79
CA LEU A 35 7.69 8.70 -6.05
C LEU A 35 8.37 9.11 -4.74
N MET A 36 8.86 8.15 -3.95
CA MET A 36 9.53 8.41 -2.68
C MET A 36 10.82 9.20 -2.84
N ASP A 37 11.57 8.99 -3.92
CA ASP A 37 12.75 9.79 -4.27
C ASP A 37 12.34 11.26 -4.51
N THR A 38 11.28 11.48 -5.28
CA THR A 38 10.72 12.82 -5.55
C THR A 38 10.24 13.50 -4.26
N VAL A 39 9.55 12.76 -3.39
CA VAL A 39 9.08 13.26 -2.09
C VAL A 39 10.25 13.66 -1.20
N SER A 40 11.27 12.80 -1.12
CA SER A 40 12.45 13.05 -0.30
C SER A 40 13.23 14.27 -0.78
N LEU A 41 13.36 14.45 -2.11
CA LEU A 41 14.12 15.54 -2.71
C LEU A 41 13.41 16.90 -2.60
N HIS A 42 12.09 16.95 -2.81
CA HIS A 42 11.37 18.22 -2.94
C HIS A 42 10.53 18.60 -1.72
N TYR A 43 10.21 17.63 -0.85
CA TYR A 43 9.27 17.82 0.27
C TYR A 43 9.85 17.36 1.61
N GLY A 44 11.18 17.26 1.73
CA GLY A 44 11.86 16.98 2.99
C GLY A 44 11.42 17.93 4.11
N GLY A 45 11.13 17.37 5.29
CA GLY A 45 10.66 18.11 6.46
C GLY A 45 9.20 18.60 6.40
N ARG A 46 8.45 18.25 5.34
CA ARG A 46 7.02 18.59 5.22
C ARG A 46 6.14 17.38 5.54
N LEU A 47 4.91 17.68 5.95
CA LEU A 47 3.86 16.67 6.05
C LEU A 47 3.33 16.36 4.65
N VAL A 48 3.36 15.08 4.26
CA VAL A 48 2.90 14.59 2.96
C VAL A 48 1.76 13.60 3.18
N MET A 49 0.62 13.84 2.52
CA MET A 49 -0.54 12.95 2.53
C MET A 49 -0.67 12.26 1.18
N ILE A 50 -0.74 10.93 1.19
CA ILE A 50 -0.95 10.10 -0.01
C ILE A 50 -2.29 9.39 0.16
N VAL A 51 -3.19 9.57 -0.80
CA VAL A 51 -4.47 8.85 -0.86
C VAL A 51 -4.35 7.77 -1.92
N ALA A 52 -4.54 6.51 -1.53
CA ALA A 52 -4.37 5.38 -2.43
C ALA A 52 -5.16 4.15 -1.98
N HIS A 53 -5.21 3.13 -2.83
CA HIS A 53 -5.86 1.85 -2.55
C HIS A 53 -4.98 0.94 -1.69
N GLN A 54 -5.58 -0.08 -1.07
CA GLN A 54 -4.92 -1.05 -0.19
C GLN A 54 -3.59 -1.60 -0.75
N VAL A 55 -3.58 -2.06 -2.01
CA VAL A 55 -2.35 -2.62 -2.60
C VAL A 55 -1.21 -1.61 -2.61
N VAL A 56 -1.51 -0.35 -2.87
CA VAL A 56 -0.51 0.74 -2.86
C VAL A 56 -0.05 1.04 -1.44
N VAL A 57 -0.96 1.02 -0.46
CA VAL A 57 -0.61 1.15 0.97
C VAL A 57 0.38 0.06 1.37
N LEU A 58 0.09 -1.20 1.07
CA LEU A 58 1.00 -2.33 1.36
C LEU A 58 2.34 -2.22 0.61
N CYS A 59 2.34 -1.76 -0.64
CA CYS A 59 3.58 -1.53 -1.38
C CYS A 59 4.40 -0.37 -0.80
N LEU A 60 3.76 0.69 -0.29
CA LEU A 60 4.45 1.75 0.44
C LEU A 60 5.05 1.23 1.75
N ARG A 61 4.32 0.40 2.50
CA ARG A 61 4.86 -0.30 3.70
C ARG A 61 6.10 -1.10 3.35
N TYR A 62 6.05 -1.90 2.27
CA TYR A 62 7.20 -2.65 1.77
C TYR A 62 8.43 -1.76 1.52
N VAL A 63 8.24 -0.61 0.86
CA VAL A 63 9.32 0.33 0.53
C VAL A 63 9.86 1.05 1.77
N ILE A 64 8.98 1.61 2.61
CA ILE A 64 9.36 2.45 3.75
C ILE A 64 9.99 1.63 4.87
N GLU A 65 9.38 0.49 5.19
CA GLU A 65 9.82 -0.37 6.30
C GLU A 65 10.95 -1.33 5.89
N ASN A 66 11.27 -1.43 4.58
CA ASN A 66 12.19 -2.41 3.99
C ASN A 66 11.77 -3.86 4.30
N LEU A 67 10.49 -4.17 4.10
CA LEU A 67 9.95 -5.51 4.35
C LEU A 67 10.44 -6.51 3.30
N SER A 68 10.52 -7.78 3.70
CA SER A 68 10.57 -8.90 2.76
C SER A 68 9.20 -9.16 2.13
N GLU A 69 9.19 -9.93 1.04
CA GLU A 69 7.94 -10.42 0.43
C GLU A 69 7.08 -11.17 1.46
N GLU A 70 7.69 -12.04 2.25
CA GLU A 70 6.98 -12.82 3.27
C GLU A 70 6.31 -11.93 4.31
N GLN A 71 7.00 -10.89 4.78
CA GLN A 71 6.49 -9.94 5.77
C GLN A 71 5.31 -9.14 5.24
N VAL A 72 5.40 -8.59 4.02
CA VAL A 72 4.28 -7.83 3.45
C VAL A 72 3.09 -8.72 3.12
N LEU A 73 3.33 -9.97 2.72
CA LEU A 73 2.27 -10.96 2.52
C LEU A 73 1.67 -11.45 3.83
N ALA A 74 2.41 -11.45 4.94
CA ALA A 74 1.87 -11.71 6.27
C ALA A 74 0.88 -10.62 6.68
N ILE A 75 1.24 -9.35 6.49
CA ILE A 75 0.36 -8.21 6.73
C ILE A 75 -0.90 -8.30 5.84
N ASP A 76 -0.75 -8.60 4.54
CA ASP A 76 -1.89 -8.81 3.60
C ASP A 76 -2.85 -9.92 4.05
N ARG A 77 -2.40 -10.87 4.88
CA ARG A 77 -3.23 -11.96 5.41
C ARG A 77 -3.95 -11.60 6.70
N GLU A 78 -3.48 -10.62 7.45
CA GLU A 78 -4.08 -10.21 8.73
C GLU A 78 -5.45 -9.53 8.51
N GLY A 79 -5.62 -8.86 7.38
CA GLY A 79 -6.89 -8.25 7.01
C GLY A 79 -6.74 -7.27 5.86
N ASP A 80 -7.87 -6.91 5.26
CA ASP A 80 -7.93 -5.81 4.32
C ASP A 80 -7.82 -4.48 5.07
N VAL A 81 -7.16 -3.51 4.45
CA VAL A 81 -7.09 -2.13 4.95
C VAL A 81 -8.50 -1.55 4.88
N ALA A 82 -9.00 -1.07 6.00
CA ALA A 82 -10.35 -0.52 6.07
C ALA A 82 -10.49 0.73 5.18
N ASN A 83 -11.69 0.93 4.62
CA ASN A 83 -11.97 2.11 3.82
C ASN A 83 -11.75 3.39 4.66
N CYS A 84 -11.06 4.36 4.06
CA CYS A 84 -10.66 5.61 4.71
C CYS A 84 -9.78 5.42 5.96
N ALA A 85 -9.12 4.27 6.11
CA ALA A 85 -8.13 4.09 7.16
C ALA A 85 -6.84 4.87 6.85
N VAL A 86 -6.18 5.31 7.91
CA VAL A 86 -4.97 6.11 7.89
C VAL A 86 -3.80 5.24 8.35
N THR A 87 -2.74 5.26 7.55
CA THR A 87 -1.41 4.74 7.92
C THR A 87 -0.47 5.93 8.07
N GLU A 88 0.09 6.13 9.27
CA GLU A 88 0.91 7.28 9.63
C GLU A 88 2.36 6.83 9.86
N TYR A 89 3.30 7.55 9.26
CA TYR A 89 4.74 7.43 9.52
C TYR A 89 5.28 8.72 10.12
N ARG A 90 6.24 8.58 11.04
CA ARG A 90 6.97 9.71 11.62
C ARG A 90 8.45 9.55 11.39
N LEU A 91 9.13 10.65 11.10
CA LEU A 91 10.58 10.66 11.01
C LEU A 91 11.16 10.51 12.41
N ASP A 92 11.92 9.44 12.62
CA ASP A 92 12.77 9.26 13.79
C ASP A 92 14.21 9.60 13.41
N ALA A 93 14.68 10.75 13.88
CA ALA A 93 16.02 11.26 13.60
C ALA A 93 17.13 10.43 14.29
N ALA A 94 16.79 9.60 15.28
CA ALA A 94 17.75 8.74 15.96
C ALA A 94 18.05 7.45 15.19
N GLN A 95 17.25 7.12 14.17
CA GLN A 95 17.40 5.89 13.39
C GLN A 95 18.04 6.14 12.03
N GLY A 96 19.29 5.71 11.87
CA GLY A 96 20.05 5.87 10.62
C GLY A 96 20.72 7.24 10.50
N ARG A 97 21.44 7.45 9.40
CA ARG A 97 22.26 8.65 9.19
C ARG A 97 21.42 9.93 9.02
N ASP A 98 20.31 9.83 8.29
CA ASP A 98 19.46 10.95 7.91
C ASP A 98 18.05 10.84 8.54
N GLY A 99 17.91 9.98 9.55
CA GLY A 99 16.63 9.58 10.12
C GLY A 99 15.89 8.53 9.28
N LYS A 100 14.91 7.86 9.89
CA LYS A 100 14.07 6.84 9.24
C LYS A 100 12.59 7.14 9.48
N LEU A 101 11.76 6.90 8.47
CA LEU A 101 10.32 6.86 8.66
C LEU A 101 9.92 5.60 9.43
N VAL A 102 9.34 5.79 10.61
CA VAL A 102 8.88 4.72 11.50
C VAL A 102 7.36 4.73 11.53
N LEU A 103 6.76 3.55 11.43
CA LEU A 103 5.31 3.37 11.47
C LEU A 103 4.78 3.81 12.84
N ALA A 104 3.95 4.86 12.85
CA ALA A 104 3.30 5.37 14.05
C ALA A 104 1.90 4.79 14.24
N ARG A 105 1.15 4.63 13.14
CA ARG A 105 -0.21 4.08 13.12
C ARG A 105 -0.43 3.30 11.84
N TYR A 106 -1.13 2.17 11.93
CA TYR A 106 -1.54 1.38 10.78
C TYR A 106 -3.03 1.11 10.83
N ASP A 107 -3.67 1.25 9.67
CA ASP A 107 -5.09 0.90 9.46
C ASP A 107 -6.05 1.57 10.47
N VAL A 108 -5.78 2.83 10.82
CA VAL A 108 -6.60 3.56 11.80
C VAL A 108 -7.73 4.31 11.10
N THR A 109 -8.98 3.96 11.38
CA THR A 109 -10.18 4.64 10.87
C THR A 109 -10.50 5.90 11.69
N ALA A 110 -9.61 6.90 11.64
CA ALA A 110 -9.77 8.16 12.34
C ALA A 110 -10.60 9.16 11.49
N PRO A 111 -11.93 9.38 11.69
CA PRO A 111 -12.80 9.03 12.82
C PRO A 111 -14.16 8.42 12.40
N LEU A 112 -14.36 7.10 12.51
CA LEU A 112 -15.70 6.48 12.49
C LEU A 112 -16.29 6.27 13.89
N THR A 113 -15.57 6.69 14.94
CA THR A 113 -15.99 6.56 16.33
C THR A 113 -16.97 7.65 16.79
N GLU A 114 -17.10 8.77 16.08
CA GLU A 114 -18.06 9.85 16.42
C GLU A 114 -19.42 9.74 15.69
N GLN A 115 -19.56 8.88 14.67
CA GLN A 115 -20.78 8.83 13.83
C GLN A 115 -21.46 7.45 13.74
N ALA A 116 -20.95 6.40 14.42
CA ALA A 116 -21.51 5.04 14.36
C ALA A 116 -21.71 4.52 12.92
N THR A 117 -20.89 4.98 11.97
CA THR A 117 -20.96 4.55 10.58
C THR A 117 -20.19 3.23 10.42
N ARG A 118 -20.84 2.23 9.81
CA ARG A 118 -20.26 0.90 9.63
C ARG A 118 -18.98 0.97 8.78
N VAL A 119 -17.87 0.49 9.34
CA VAL A 119 -16.63 0.23 8.58
C VAL A 119 -16.95 -0.79 7.48
N THR A 120 -16.60 -0.47 6.23
CA THR A 120 -16.79 -1.36 5.08
C THR A 120 -15.44 -1.71 4.46
N SER A 121 -15.34 -2.92 3.91
CA SER A 121 -14.19 -3.43 3.15
C SER A 121 -14.63 -3.95 1.77
N ALA A 122 -15.79 -3.50 1.28
CA ALA A 122 -16.32 -3.97 0.00
C ALA A 122 -15.36 -3.58 -1.14
N PRO A 123 -15.04 -4.49 -2.07
CA PRO A 123 -14.17 -4.19 -3.18
C PRO A 123 -14.79 -3.10 -4.08
N ASP A 124 -13.94 -2.21 -4.60
CA ASP A 124 -14.36 -1.23 -5.60
C ASP A 124 -15.04 -1.95 -6.77
N GLN A 125 -16.28 -1.57 -7.08
CA GLN A 125 -16.88 -1.95 -8.34
C GLN A 125 -16.13 -1.20 -9.44
N ILE A 126 -15.51 -1.93 -10.36
CA ILE A 126 -14.92 -1.35 -11.57
C ILE A 126 -16.08 -0.77 -12.39
N VAL A 127 -16.40 0.50 -12.16
CA VAL A 127 -17.22 1.28 -13.09
C VAL A 127 -16.28 1.62 -14.22
N ALA A 128 -16.38 0.88 -15.32
CA ALA A 128 -15.62 1.15 -16.53
C ALA A 128 -15.66 2.66 -16.85
N ALA A 129 -14.50 3.27 -17.00
CA ALA A 129 -14.38 4.66 -17.39
C ALA A 129 -15.20 4.88 -18.68
N ARG A 130 -16.18 5.79 -18.61
CA ARG A 130 -16.82 6.32 -19.81
C ARG A 130 -15.90 7.36 -20.40
N GLY A 131 -15.44 7.11 -21.64
CA GLY A 131 -14.97 8.14 -22.58
C GLY A 131 -13.53 8.56 -22.40
#